data_AF-R8WQ45-F1
#
_entry.id   AF-R8WQ45-F1
#
_cell.length_a   1.000
_cell.length_b   1.000
_cell.length_c   1.000
_cell.angle_alpha   90.00
_cell.angle_beta   90.00
_cell.angle_gamma   90.00
#
_symmetry.space_group_name_H-M   'P 1'
#
loop_
_entity.id
_entity.type
_entity.pdbx_description
1 polymer ?
#
loop_
_entity_poly.entity_id
_entity_poly.type
_entity_poly.pdbx_seq_one_letter_code
_entity_poly.pdbx_strand_id
1 'polypeptide(L)'
;MKQAVFPLIAILFMLPGLAQADSAYGSLQSVHEKNTVLKDLRKICTPQGSPSDEVWEKTIMADTRNQQHIREAILAIQRNNQNNYWEALGKVECPDL
;
A
#
# COMPACT_ATOMS: atom_id res chain seq x y z
N MET A 1 33.82 -20.04 -47.51
CA MET A 1 33.41 -20.19 -46.10
C MET A 1 34.54 -19.73 -45.20
N LYS A 2 34.41 -18.60 -44.51
CA LYS A 2 35.33 -18.12 -43.45
C LYS A 2 34.65 -17.02 -42.62
N GLN A 3 34.38 -17.36 -41.36
CA GLN A 3 34.38 -16.55 -40.11
C GLN A 3 33.80 -15.13 -40.18
N ALA A 4 32.60 -14.88 -39.64
CA ALA A 4 32.30 -14.62 -38.22
C ALA A 4 33.09 -13.43 -37.64
N VAL A 5 32.36 -12.39 -37.21
CA VAL A 5 32.46 -11.68 -35.91
C VAL A 5 31.77 -10.31 -36.07
N PHE A 6 30.52 -10.23 -35.62
CA PHE A 6 29.92 -8.99 -35.10
C PHE A 6 30.62 -8.66 -33.77
N PRO A 7 30.90 -7.38 -33.48
CA PRO A 7 30.18 -6.81 -32.34
C PRO A 7 30.01 -5.29 -32.45
N LEU A 8 28.78 -4.81 -32.62
CA LEU A 8 28.42 -3.43 -32.30
C LEU A 8 27.03 -3.50 -31.71
N ILE A 9 26.94 -3.34 -30.38
CA ILE A 9 25.93 -2.59 -29.62
C ILE A 9 26.38 -2.73 -28.16
N ALA A 10 27.16 -1.75 -27.73
CA ALA A 10 27.46 -1.58 -26.32
C ALA A 10 26.16 -1.22 -25.58
N ILE A 11 25.95 -1.92 -24.48
CA ILE A 11 24.75 -1.96 -23.67
C ILE A 11 24.48 -0.58 -23.05
N LEU A 12 23.49 0.13 -23.57
CA LEU A 12 22.81 1.25 -22.88
C LEU A 12 21.68 0.66 -22.02
N PHE A 13 22.04 0.18 -20.83
CA PHE A 13 21.07 -0.03 -19.75
C PHE A 13 21.61 0.65 -18.48
N MET A 14 21.75 1.97 -18.56
CA MET A 14 21.74 2.80 -17.36
C MET A 14 20.28 2.96 -16.94
N LEU A 15 19.79 1.98 -16.17
CA LEU A 15 18.49 2.09 -15.51
C LEU A 15 18.54 3.29 -14.54
N PRO A 16 17.55 4.19 -14.54
CA PRO A 16 17.48 5.25 -13.56
C PRO A 16 17.38 4.61 -12.17
N GLY A 17 18.26 5.03 -11.26
CA GLY A 17 18.16 4.69 -9.85
C GLY A 17 16.77 5.07 -9.36
N LEU A 18 15.95 4.06 -9.11
CA LEU A 18 14.67 4.24 -8.43
C LEU A 18 15.03 4.73 -7.02
N ALA A 19 14.93 6.04 -6.82
CA ALA A 19 14.84 6.61 -5.49
C ALA A 19 13.61 5.98 -4.84
N GLN A 20 13.83 4.88 -4.09
CA GLN A 20 12.80 4.31 -3.26
C GLN A 20 12.51 5.33 -2.17
N ALA A 21 11.38 6.02 -2.28
CA ALA A 21 10.83 6.71 -1.13
C ALA A 21 10.50 5.63 -0.10
N ASP A 22 11.26 5.61 1.00
CA ASP A 22 11.03 4.80 2.20
C ASP A 22 9.71 5.22 2.86
N SER A 23 8.59 4.88 2.22
CA SER A 23 7.31 4.77 2.89
C SER A 23 7.11 3.30 3.21
N ALA A 24 6.49 3.01 4.35
CA ALA A 24 6.16 1.63 4.75
C ALA A 24 5.28 0.86 3.73
N TYR A 25 4.85 1.53 2.65
CA TYR A 25 4.01 1.04 1.55
C TYR A 25 4.61 1.35 0.17
N GLY A 26 5.94 1.38 0.03
CA GLY A 26 6.62 1.83 -1.19
C GLY A 26 6.40 0.99 -2.46
N SER A 27 5.73 -0.17 -2.39
CA SER A 27 5.41 -0.97 -3.58
C SER A 27 4.02 -0.64 -4.14
N LEU A 28 3.86 -0.67 -5.47
CA LEU A 28 2.56 -0.43 -6.13
C LEU A 28 1.45 -1.36 -5.58
N GLN A 29 1.81 -2.62 -5.31
CA GLN A 29 0.92 -3.59 -4.69
C GLN A 29 0.47 -3.14 -3.29
N SER A 30 1.40 -2.67 -2.46
CA SER A 30 1.07 -2.18 -1.12
C SER A 30 0.24 -0.90 -1.12
N VAL A 31 0.35 -0.05 -2.16
CA VAL A 31 -0.55 1.10 -2.35
C VAL A 31 -1.98 0.64 -2.65
N HIS A 32 -2.15 -0.35 -3.54
CA HIS A 32 -3.46 -0.90 -3.88
C HIS A 32 -4.15 -1.56 -2.66
N GLU A 33 -3.39 -2.34 -1.89
CA GLU A 33 -3.88 -3.01 -0.68
C GLU A 33 -4.26 -1.98 0.41
N LYS A 34 -3.44 -0.94 0.60
CA LYS A 34 -3.75 0.17 1.50
C LYS A 34 -5.06 0.86 1.11
N ASN A 35 -5.24 1.18 -0.17
CA ASN A 35 -6.47 1.82 -0.64
C ASN A 35 -7.71 0.93 -0.43
N THR A 36 -7.56 -0.39 -0.57
CA THR A 36 -8.62 -1.36 -0.27
C THR A 36 -8.99 -1.33 1.21
N VAL A 37 -8.00 -1.41 2.10
CA VAL A 37 -8.18 -1.32 3.55
C VAL A 37 -8.87 0.00 3.95
N LEU A 38 -8.36 1.14 3.47
CA LEU A 38 -8.92 2.44 3.81
C LEU A 38 -10.37 2.59 3.34
N LYS A 39 -10.72 2.03 2.18
CA LYS A 39 -12.10 2.03 1.66
C LYS A 39 -13.03 1.17 2.51
N ASP A 40 -12.59 0.02 2.98
CA ASP A 40 -13.42 -0.85 3.82
C ASP A 40 -13.57 -0.27 5.24
N LEU A 41 -12.50 0.26 5.83
CA LEU A 41 -12.58 0.99 7.09
C LEU A 41 -13.53 2.18 7.00
N ARG A 42 -13.58 2.85 5.85
CA ARG A 42 -14.53 3.95 5.64
C ARG A 42 -15.98 3.50 5.73
N LYS A 43 -16.30 2.29 5.25
CA LYS A 43 -17.65 1.69 5.39
C LYS A 43 -17.92 1.23 6.81
N ILE A 44 -16.90 0.75 7.52
CA ILE A 44 -17.02 0.29 8.92
C ILE A 44 -17.25 1.48 9.84
N CYS A 45 -16.41 2.50 9.72
CA CYS A 45 -16.45 3.68 10.59
C CYS A 45 -17.54 4.68 10.22
N THR A 46 -17.98 4.71 8.96
CA THR A 46 -19.05 5.60 8.47
C THR A 46 -18.87 7.06 8.96
N PRO A 47 -17.76 7.74 8.61
CA PRO A 47 -17.46 9.08 9.09
C PRO A 47 -18.53 10.08 8.64
N GLN A 48 -18.88 11.04 9.50
CA GLN A 48 -19.90 12.04 9.18
C GLN A 48 -19.37 13.04 8.15
N GLY A 49 -20.28 13.70 7.42
CA GLY A 49 -19.90 14.74 6.47
C GLY A 49 -19.14 14.28 5.22
N SER A 50 -18.86 12.97 5.08
CA SER A 50 -18.19 12.38 3.90
C SER A 50 -16.86 13.07 3.54
N PRO A 51 -15.82 12.98 4.41
CA PRO A 51 -14.53 13.65 4.20
C PRO A 51 -13.88 13.29 2.85
N SER A 52 -12.97 14.11 2.33
CA SER A 52 -12.19 13.66 1.16
C SER A 52 -11.35 12.42 1.50
N ASP A 53 -10.94 11.65 0.49
CA ASP A 53 -10.08 10.47 0.73
C ASP A 53 -8.76 10.85 1.41
N GLU A 54 -8.20 12.01 1.08
CA GLU A 54 -7.00 12.55 1.72
C GLU A 54 -7.22 12.87 3.20
N VAL A 55 -8.34 13.53 3.54
CA VAL A 55 -8.68 13.84 4.93
C VAL A 55 -8.95 12.57 5.71
N TRP A 56 -9.70 11.63 5.13
CA TRP A 56 -9.97 10.33 5.72
C TRP A 56 -8.68 9.57 6.04
N GLU A 57 -7.80 9.42 5.04
CA GLU A 57 -6.52 8.73 5.20
C GLU A 57 -5.67 9.39 6.27
N LYS A 58 -5.47 10.71 6.20
CA LYS A 58 -4.63 11.43 7.16
C LYS A 58 -5.14 11.28 8.59
N THR A 59 -6.46 11.35 8.78
CA THR A 59 -7.06 11.25 10.11
C THR A 59 -6.97 9.84 10.67
N ILE A 60 -7.35 8.80 9.92
CA ILE A 60 -7.28 7.43 10.43
C ILE A 60 -5.83 6.96 10.64
N MET A 61 -4.89 7.49 9.86
CA MET A 61 -3.46 7.23 9.99
C MET A 61 -2.75 8.10 11.03
N ALA A 62 -3.45 9.04 11.69
CA ALA A 62 -2.86 9.86 12.74
C ALA A 62 -2.55 9.05 14.02
N ASP A 63 -3.30 7.97 14.27
CA ASP A 63 -3.06 7.05 15.38
C ASP A 63 -2.08 5.93 14.97
N THR A 64 -1.01 5.77 15.74
CA THR A 64 0.03 4.75 15.50
C THR A 64 -0.47 3.31 15.71
N ARG A 65 -1.47 3.10 16.58
CA ARG A 65 -2.14 1.80 16.75
C ARG A 65 -2.97 1.46 15.51
N ASN A 66 -3.69 2.44 14.96
CA ASN A 66 -4.41 2.26 13.70
C ASN A 66 -3.46 1.95 12.55
N GLN A 67 -2.33 2.65 12.46
CA GLN A 67 -1.29 2.35 11.46
C GLN A 67 -0.82 0.89 11.55
N GLN A 68 -0.63 0.37 12.76
CA GLN A 68 -0.21 -1.01 12.98
C GLN A 68 -1.29 -2.01 12.55
N HIS A 69 -2.55 -1.82 12.94
CA HIS A 69 -3.64 -2.71 12.53
C HIS A 69 -3.91 -2.65 11.02
N ILE A 70 -3.72 -1.50 10.39
CA ILE A 70 -3.84 -1.34 8.94
C ILE A 70 -2.70 -2.06 8.21
N ARG A 71 -1.48 -2.02 8.75
CA ARG A 71 -0.37 -2.85 8.24
C ARG A 71 -0.68 -4.34 8.37
N GLU A 72 -1.25 -4.77 9.48
CA GLU A 72 -1.68 -6.17 9.70
C GLU A 72 -2.74 -6.60 8.67
N ALA A 73 -3.72 -5.74 8.38
CA ALA A 73 -4.74 -5.99 7.36
C ALA A 73 -4.13 -6.10 5.95
N ILE A 74 -3.16 -5.24 5.60
CA ILE A 74 -2.45 -5.30 4.32
C ILE A 74 -1.67 -6.61 4.17
N LEU A 75 -0.94 -7.02 5.22
CA LEU A 75 -0.25 -8.31 5.24
C LEU A 75 -1.23 -9.49 5.13
N ALA A 76 -2.43 -9.37 5.69
CA ALA A 76 -3.46 -10.38 5.58
C ALA A 76 -4.00 -10.51 4.15
N ILE A 77 -4.19 -9.41 3.42
CA ILE A 77 -4.53 -9.43 1.98
C ILE A 77 -3.42 -10.15 1.20
N GLN A 78 -2.15 -9.76 1.40
CA GLN A 78 -1.00 -10.36 0.71
C GLN A 78 -0.89 -11.88 0.91
N ARG A 79 -1.31 -12.36 2.08
CA ARG A 79 -1.30 -13.79 2.45
C ARG A 79 -2.60 -14.51 2.10
N ASN A 80 -3.54 -13.84 1.44
CA ASN A 80 -4.87 -14.37 1.14
C ASN A 80 -5.58 -14.90 2.41
N ASN A 81 -5.41 -14.23 3.55
CA ASN A 81 -5.98 -14.61 4.83
C ASN A 81 -7.11 -13.64 5.23
N GLN A 82 -8.32 -13.97 4.80
CA GLN A 82 -9.48 -13.12 5.02
C GLN A 82 -9.89 -13.01 6.49
N ASN A 83 -9.66 -14.04 7.30
CA ASN A 83 -10.00 -14.02 8.73
C ASN A 83 -9.15 -12.99 9.47
N ASN A 84 -7.83 -13.03 9.27
CA ASN A 84 -6.92 -12.06 9.87
C ASN A 84 -7.16 -10.64 9.33
N TYR A 85 -7.61 -10.52 8.08
CA TYR A 85 -8.00 -9.23 7.51
C TYR A 85 -9.14 -8.59 8.32
N TRP A 86 -10.26 -9.30 8.49
CA TRP A 86 -11.40 -8.79 9.25
C TRP A 86 -11.09 -8.59 10.73
N GLU A 87 -10.27 -9.47 11.32
CA GLU A 87 -9.81 -9.32 12.70
C GLU A 87 -8.99 -8.03 12.88
N ALA A 88 -8.07 -7.73 11.96
CA ALA A 88 -7.27 -6.52 12.00
C ALA A 88 -8.13 -5.26 11.80
N LEU A 89 -9.08 -5.28 10.86
CA LEU A 89 -10.01 -4.16 10.67
C LEU A 89 -10.85 -3.88 11.92
N GLY A 90 -11.29 -4.92 12.62
CA GLY A 90 -12.08 -4.79 13.85
C GLY A 90 -11.32 -4.20 15.05
N LYS A 91 -9.98 -4.11 14.97
CA LYS A 91 -9.13 -3.50 16.01
C LYS A 91 -8.82 -2.02 15.73
N VAL A 92 -9.18 -1.51 14.55
CA VAL A 92 -8.98 -0.11 14.20
C VAL A 92 -9.97 0.75 14.98
N GLU A 93 -9.46 1.78 15.65
CA GLU A 93 -10.27 2.77 16.34
C GLU A 93 -10.74 3.84 15.34
N CYS A 94 -12.05 3.94 15.14
CA CYS A 94 -12.62 4.89 14.20
C CYS A 94 -12.45 6.33 14.70
N PRO A 95 -11.90 7.25 13.88
CA PRO A 95 -11.74 8.64 14.30
C PRO A 95 -13.06 9.40 14.26
N ASP A 96 -13.21 10.37 15.16
CA ASP A 96 -14.32 11.34 15.13
C ASP A 96 -14.10 12.34 13.98
N LEU A 97 -14.97 12.27 12.96
CA LEU A 97 -14.95 13.09 11.74
C LEU A 97 -16.36 13.59 11.40
#